data_AF-A0A329J7H1-F1
#
_entry.id   AF-A0A329J7H1-F1
#
_cell.length_a   1.000
_cell.length_b   1.000
_cell.length_c   1.000
_cell.angle_alpha   90.00
_cell.angle_beta   90.00
_cell.angle_gamma   90.00
#
_symmetry.space_group_name_H-M   'P 1'
#
loop_
_entity.id
_entity.type
_entity.pdbx_description
1 polymer ?
#
loop_
_entity_poly.entity_id
_entity_poly.type
_entity_poly.pdbx_seq_one_letter_code
_entity_poly.pdbx_strand_id
1 'polypeptide(L)'
;MSSAICPCGSGNLLDGCCGRYHAGTPAPCAEALMRSRYSAYVLGQVDYLLDTTLPIQQVSLDRESIRQWSAQSTWLGLEVEGAELLGGKPEHAFVTFVARWHDAGGEHSHRERSAFVQHSGRWYFIDPTVQLKAGRNDPCPCGSGQKFKKCCAAYMA
;
A
#
# COMPACT_ATOMS: atom_id res chain seq x y z
N MET A 1 11.44 -3.63 22.44
CA MET A 1 10.49 -4.57 21.80
C MET A 1 9.11 -4.06 22.11
N SER A 2 8.34 -3.70 21.08
CA SER A 2 6.97 -3.20 21.28
C SER A 2 6.06 -4.37 21.62
N SER A 3 5.47 -4.34 22.81
CA SER A 3 4.48 -5.32 23.27
C SER A 3 3.05 -4.98 22.81
N ALA A 4 2.89 -3.97 21.95
CA ALA A 4 1.59 -3.58 21.43
C ALA A 4 1.09 -4.56 20.36
N ILE A 5 -0.23 -4.79 20.33
CA ILE A 5 -0.89 -5.54 19.26
C ILE A 5 -0.77 -4.74 17.95
N CYS A 6 -0.51 -5.44 16.86
CA CYS A 6 -0.37 -4.84 15.55
C CYS A 6 -1.70 -4.24 15.07
N PRO A 7 -1.73 -2.97 14.63
CA PRO A 7 -2.97 -2.32 14.21
C PRO A 7 -3.69 -3.00 13.03
N CYS A 8 -2.98 -3.77 12.21
CA CYS A 8 -3.53 -4.44 11.01
C CYS A 8 -4.62 -5.50 11.25
N GLY A 9 -5.08 -5.68 12.49
CA GLY A 9 -6.15 -6.62 12.83
C GLY A 9 -5.72 -8.09 12.89
N SER A 10 -4.42 -8.39 12.83
CA SER A 10 -3.92 -9.78 12.85
C SER A 10 -3.90 -10.44 14.22
N GLY A 11 -4.05 -9.67 15.31
CA GLY A 11 -3.90 -10.16 16.69
C GLY A 11 -2.46 -10.44 17.13
N ASN A 12 -1.48 -10.35 16.24
CA ASN A 12 -0.06 -10.54 16.56
C ASN A 12 0.54 -9.28 17.19
N LEU A 13 1.66 -9.44 17.90
CA LEU A 13 2.48 -8.31 18.35
C LEU A 13 3.09 -7.56 17.16
N LEU A 14 3.22 -6.24 17.29
CA LEU A 14 3.71 -5.35 16.23
C LEU A 14 5.06 -5.81 15.67
N ASP A 15 6.05 -6.06 16.53
CA ASP A 15 7.41 -6.44 16.12
C ASP A 15 7.43 -7.75 15.31
N GLY A 16 6.58 -8.71 15.67
CA GLY A 16 6.44 -9.99 14.96
C GLY A 16 5.53 -9.92 13.72
N CYS A 17 4.85 -8.80 13.49
CA CYS A 17 3.88 -8.62 12.41
C CYS A 17 4.32 -7.53 11.42
N CYS A 18 3.75 -6.33 11.50
CA CYS A 18 4.07 -5.25 10.56
C CYS A 18 5.38 -4.52 10.87
N GLY A 19 5.78 -4.50 12.15
CA GLY A 19 6.98 -3.81 12.62
C GLY A 19 8.26 -4.32 11.96
N ARG A 20 8.37 -5.63 11.67
CA ARG A 20 9.51 -6.18 10.93
C ARG A 20 9.63 -5.63 9.50
N TYR A 21 8.50 -5.31 8.87
CA TYR A 21 8.49 -4.73 7.53
C TYR A 21 8.82 -3.24 7.57
N HIS A 22 8.29 -2.53 8.58
CA HIS A 22 8.67 -1.15 8.88
C HIS A 22 10.17 -1.01 9.17
N ALA A 23 10.79 -2.04 9.74
CA ALA A 23 12.24 -2.13 9.98
C ALA A 23 13.07 -2.52 8.73
N GLY A 24 12.45 -2.66 7.57
CA GLY A 24 13.14 -2.87 6.29
C GLY A 24 13.04 -4.29 5.70
N THR A 25 12.37 -5.23 6.37
CA THR A 25 12.09 -6.55 5.76
C THR A 25 11.06 -6.38 4.64
N PRO A 26 11.31 -6.86 3.40
CA PRO A 26 10.30 -6.80 2.36
C PRO A 26 9.04 -7.60 2.73
N ALA A 27 7.86 -7.03 2.49
CA ALA A 27 6.61 -7.76 2.66
C ALA A 27 6.55 -8.93 1.65
N PRO A 28 6.21 -10.16 2.11
CA PRO A 28 6.28 -11.36 1.26
C PRO A 28 5.18 -11.42 0.19
N CYS A 29 4.06 -10.71 0.39
CA CYS A 29 2.93 -10.65 -0.52
C CYS A 29 2.24 -9.27 -0.47
N ALA A 30 1.38 -9.01 -1.45
CA ALA A 30 0.61 -7.76 -1.52
C ALA A 30 -0.28 -7.54 -0.28
N GLU A 31 -0.90 -8.58 0.27
CA GLU A 31 -1.70 -8.46 1.50
C GLU A 31 -0.85 -8.02 2.70
N ALA A 32 0.33 -8.63 2.90
CA ALA A 32 1.24 -8.24 3.97
C ALA A 32 1.71 -6.79 3.79
N LEU A 33 1.90 -6.34 2.56
CA LEU A 33 2.22 -4.95 2.27
C LEU A 33 1.03 -4.03 2.59
N MET A 34 -0.18 -4.38 2.17
CA MET A 34 -1.40 -3.61 2.46
C MET A 34 -1.61 -3.44 3.97
N ARG A 35 -1.51 -4.53 4.73
CA ARG A 35 -1.62 -4.53 6.21
C ARG A 35 -0.56 -3.69 6.91
N SER A 36 0.68 -3.74 6.41
CA SER A 36 1.77 -2.94 6.97
C SER A 36 1.67 -1.47 6.61
N ARG A 37 1.18 -1.13 5.42
CA ARG A 37 0.83 0.26 5.04
C ARG A 37 -0.27 0.81 5.94
N TYR A 38 -1.35 0.06 6.18
CA TYR A 38 -2.36 0.46 7.16
C TYR A 38 -1.75 0.72 8.54
N SER A 39 -0.92 -0.20 9.05
CA SER A 39 -0.26 -0.01 10.35
C SER A 39 0.68 1.20 10.36
N ALA A 40 1.32 1.52 9.23
CA ALA A 40 2.15 2.72 9.10
C ALA A 40 1.31 4.01 9.18
N TYR A 41 0.09 4.02 8.63
CA TYR A 41 -0.85 5.13 8.87
C TYR A 41 -1.24 5.28 10.33
N VAL A 42 -1.51 4.17 11.04
CA VAL A 42 -1.84 4.22 12.48
C VAL A 42 -0.66 4.72 13.32
N LEU A 43 0.56 4.37 12.95
CA LEU A 43 1.78 4.70 13.68
C LEU A 43 2.47 5.99 13.21
N GLY A 44 1.90 6.70 12.22
CA GLY A 44 2.50 7.92 11.66
C GLY A 44 3.82 7.70 10.90
N GLN A 45 4.07 6.50 10.39
CA GLN A 45 5.30 6.13 9.68
C GLN A 45 5.24 6.49 8.20
N VAL A 46 5.25 7.80 7.91
CA VAL A 46 5.06 8.32 6.55
C VAL A 46 6.16 7.88 5.58
N ASP A 47 7.42 7.77 6.04
CA ASP A 47 8.52 7.28 5.19
C ASP A 47 8.24 5.89 4.62
N TYR A 48 7.70 4.98 5.43
CA TYR A 48 7.33 3.65 4.96
C TYR A 48 6.23 3.70 3.89
N LEU A 49 5.27 4.61 4.02
CA LEU A 49 4.20 4.79 3.03
C LEU A 49 4.75 5.30 1.70
N LEU A 50 5.70 6.23 1.72
CA LEU A 50 6.38 6.72 0.52
C LEU A 50 7.20 5.59 -0.11
N ASP A 51 8.09 4.96 0.67
CA ASP A 51 9.04 3.93 0.19
C ASP A 51 8.36 2.69 -0.39
N THR A 52 7.13 2.41 0.02
CA THR A 52 6.34 1.27 -0.48
C THR A 52 5.30 1.63 -1.52
N THR A 53 5.17 2.91 -1.89
CA THR A 53 4.48 3.30 -3.12
C THR A 53 5.43 3.13 -4.31
N LEU A 54 4.89 2.86 -5.51
CA LEU A 54 5.68 2.65 -6.71
C LEU A 54 6.70 3.78 -6.91
N PRO A 55 8.00 3.50 -7.13
CA PRO A 55 9.05 4.52 -7.10
C PRO A 55 8.79 5.76 -7.96
N ILE A 56 8.24 5.57 -9.15
CA ILE A 56 7.92 6.67 -10.07
C ILE A 56 6.82 7.61 -9.56
N GLN A 57 5.95 7.14 -8.66
CA GLN A 57 4.87 7.92 -8.06
C GLN A 57 5.31 8.66 -6.80
N GLN A 58 6.39 8.21 -6.12
CA GLN A 58 6.82 8.74 -4.82
C GLN A 58 7.06 10.25 -4.84
N VAL A 59 7.64 10.77 -5.92
CA VAL A 59 7.93 12.21 -6.11
C VAL A 59 6.67 13.08 -6.18
N SER A 60 5.52 12.49 -6.54
CA SER A 60 4.24 13.19 -6.66
C SER A 60 3.38 13.05 -5.40
N LEU A 61 3.84 12.32 -4.39
CA LEU A 61 3.13 12.18 -3.12
C LEU A 61 3.38 13.40 -2.24
N ASP A 62 2.30 13.94 -1.70
CA ASP A 62 2.38 15.00 -0.70
C ASP A 62 2.57 14.39 0.69
N ARG A 63 3.83 14.39 1.13
CA ARG A 63 4.25 13.92 2.46
C ARG A 63 3.54 14.66 3.59
N GLU A 64 3.27 15.95 3.45
CA GLU A 64 2.61 16.75 4.47
C GLU A 64 1.15 16.33 4.60
N SER A 65 0.45 16.25 3.47
CA SER A 65 -0.96 15.82 3.45
C SER A 65 -1.13 14.40 4.02
N ILE A 66 -0.25 13.45 3.65
CA ILE A 66 -0.27 12.08 4.21
C ILE A 66 -0.09 12.10 5.73
N ARG A 67 0.85 12.92 6.23
CA ARG A 67 1.12 13.02 7.67
C ARG A 67 -0.05 13.65 8.43
N GLN A 68 -0.62 14.72 7.89
CA GLN A 68 -1.75 15.41 8.51
C GLN A 68 -2.96 14.50 8.59
N TRP A 69 -3.29 13.81 7.50
CA TRP A 69 -4.39 12.85 7.49
C TRP A 69 -4.19 11.73 8.50
N SER A 70 -3.01 11.10 8.50
CA SER A 70 -2.64 10.06 9.48
C SER A 70 -2.80 10.52 10.93
N ALA A 71 -2.42 11.76 11.25
CA ALA A 71 -2.49 12.33 12.60
C ALA A 71 -3.89 12.80 13.03
N GLN A 72 -4.74 13.18 12.07
CA GLN A 72 -6.10 13.64 12.34
C GLN A 72 -7.11 12.48 12.41
N SER A 73 -6.76 11.31 11.89
CA SER A 73 -7.61 10.13 11.90
C SER A 73 -7.34 9.25 13.14
N THR A 74 -8.39 8.96 13.90
CA THR A 74 -8.41 7.87 14.88
C THR A 74 -8.74 6.57 14.18
N TRP A 75 -7.75 5.70 14.01
CA TRP A 75 -7.90 4.44 13.28
C TRP A 75 -8.65 3.40 14.11
N LEU A 76 -9.78 2.92 13.61
CA LEU A 76 -10.69 2.01 14.33
C LEU A 76 -10.47 0.54 13.98
N GLY A 77 -9.96 0.26 12.78
CA GLY A 77 -9.54 -1.08 12.41
C GLY A 77 -9.43 -1.31 10.90
N LEU A 78 -8.86 -2.46 10.56
CA LEU A 78 -8.71 -2.96 9.20
C LEU A 78 -9.33 -4.36 9.09
N GLU A 79 -10.12 -4.57 8.05
CA GLU A 79 -10.59 -5.89 7.62
C GLU A 79 -10.11 -6.14 6.19
N VAL A 80 -9.38 -7.23 5.95
CA VAL A 80 -8.98 -7.61 4.58
C VAL A 80 -9.94 -8.69 4.11
N GLU A 81 -10.68 -8.40 3.04
CA GLU A 81 -11.66 -9.30 2.45
C GLU A 81 -11.00 -10.35 1.54
N GLY A 82 -9.89 -9.99 0.89
CA GLY A 82 -9.13 -10.93 0.07
C GLY A 82 -7.96 -10.30 -0.68
N ALA A 83 -7.06 -11.17 -1.14
CA ALA A 83 -5.93 -10.82 -1.99
C ALA A 83 -5.90 -11.74 -3.22
N GLU A 84 -5.84 -11.13 -4.40
CA GLU A 84 -5.90 -11.81 -5.68
C GLU A 84 -4.57 -11.61 -6.41
N LEU A 85 -3.79 -12.68 -6.60
CA LEU A 85 -2.58 -12.66 -7.42
C LEU A 85 -2.96 -12.91 -8.89
N LEU A 86 -2.63 -11.97 -9.76
CA LEU A 86 -3.10 -11.94 -11.16
C LEU A 86 -2.08 -12.56 -12.13
N GLY A 87 -0.94 -13.03 -11.62
CA GLY A 87 0.17 -13.58 -12.40
C GLY A 87 0.85 -12.54 -13.30
N GLY A 88 1.60 -13.02 -14.28
CA GLY A 88 2.40 -12.18 -15.19
C GLY A 88 3.80 -11.88 -14.67
N LYS A 89 4.59 -11.18 -15.49
CA LYS A 89 5.97 -10.76 -15.14
C LYS A 89 6.15 -9.27 -15.48
N PRO A 90 5.95 -8.33 -14.54
CA PRO A 90 5.92 -8.55 -13.11
C PRO A 90 4.57 -9.09 -12.63
N GLU A 91 4.59 -9.70 -11.46
CA GLU A 91 3.36 -10.08 -10.78
C GLU A 91 2.60 -8.81 -10.36
N HIS A 92 1.28 -8.86 -10.55
CA HIS A 92 0.37 -7.87 -10.00
C HIS A 92 -0.61 -8.56 -9.07
N ALA A 93 -1.11 -7.81 -8.09
CA ALA A 93 -2.14 -8.29 -7.20
C ALA A 93 -3.13 -7.19 -6.85
N PHE A 94 -4.36 -7.57 -6.55
CA PHE A 94 -5.31 -6.72 -5.88
C PHE A 94 -5.47 -7.15 -4.43
N VAL A 95 -5.64 -6.19 -3.53
CA VAL A 95 -6.08 -6.44 -2.15
C VAL A 95 -7.34 -5.63 -1.90
N THR A 96 -8.42 -6.34 -1.53
CA THR A 96 -9.68 -5.72 -1.17
C THR A 96 -9.81 -5.70 0.34
N PHE A 97 -10.11 -4.54 0.90
CA PHE A 97 -10.17 -4.34 2.35
C PHE A 97 -11.14 -3.22 2.73
N VAL A 98 -11.51 -3.19 4.00
CA VAL A 98 -12.27 -2.12 4.65
C VAL A 98 -11.41 -1.48 5.72
N ALA A 99 -11.12 -0.20 5.56
CA ALA A 99 -10.47 0.62 6.59
C ALA A 99 -11.51 1.49 7.30
N ARG A 100 -11.48 1.49 8.62
CA ARG A 100 -12.38 2.30 9.46
C ARG A 100 -11.57 3.30 10.28
N TRP A 101 -12.03 4.54 10.31
CA TRP A 101 -11.44 5.61 11.12
C TRP A 101 -12.51 6.60 11.59
N HIS A 102 -12.16 7.40 12.59
CA HIS A 102 -12.96 8.53 13.05
C HIS A 102 -12.13 9.82 12.92
N ASP A 103 -12.73 10.89 12.41
CA ASP A 103 -12.12 12.22 12.36
C ASP A 103 -13.13 13.30 12.78
N ALA A 104 -12.83 14.58 12.54
CA ALA A 104 -13.72 15.69 12.90
C ALA A 104 -15.10 15.62 12.20
N GLY A 105 -15.20 14.91 11.08
CA GLY A 105 -16.44 14.65 10.35
C GLY A 105 -17.22 13.44 10.84
N GLY A 106 -16.70 12.69 11.82
CA GLY A 106 -17.36 11.51 12.42
C GLY A 106 -16.67 10.19 12.05
N GLU A 107 -17.43 9.10 12.18
CA GLU A 107 -16.96 7.76 11.81
C GLU A 107 -17.08 7.51 10.31
N HIS A 108 -16.03 6.94 9.74
CA HIS A 108 -15.91 6.61 8.32
C HIS A 108 -15.54 5.15 8.15
N SER A 109 -15.99 4.58 7.03
CA SER A 109 -15.64 3.24 6.59
C SER A 109 -15.43 3.28 5.08
N HIS A 110 -14.24 2.93 4.63
CA HIS A 110 -13.92 2.88 3.21
C HIS A 110 -13.54 1.48 2.80
N ARG A 111 -14.34 0.93 1.87
CA ARG A 111 -14.02 -0.31 1.18
C ARG A 111 -13.23 0.01 -0.08
N GLU A 112 -11.99 -0.47 -0.14
CA GLU A 112 -11.06 -0.21 -1.22
C GLU A 112 -10.60 -1.52 -1.87
N ARG A 113 -10.30 -1.45 -3.18
CA ARG A 113 -9.55 -2.48 -3.89
C ARG A 113 -8.27 -1.87 -4.44
N SER A 114 -7.17 -2.07 -3.73
CA SER A 114 -5.87 -1.49 -4.06
C SER A 114 -5.06 -2.39 -4.98
N ALA A 115 -4.34 -1.80 -5.93
CA ALA A 115 -3.44 -2.50 -6.85
C ALA A 115 -1.99 -2.50 -6.35
N PHE A 116 -1.29 -3.61 -6.59
CA PHE A 116 0.11 -3.79 -6.23
C PHE A 116 0.88 -4.42 -7.39
N VAL A 117 2.16 -4.10 -7.51
CA VAL A 117 3.08 -4.71 -8.47
C VAL A 117 4.36 -5.13 -7.78
N GLN A 118 4.87 -6.30 -8.17
CA GLN A 118 6.15 -6.79 -7.69
C GLN A 118 7.26 -6.34 -8.64
N HIS A 119 8.25 -5.61 -8.13
CA HIS A 119 9.44 -5.24 -8.90
C HIS A 119 10.70 -5.58 -8.10
N SER A 120 11.63 -6.30 -8.73
CA SER A 120 12.91 -6.69 -8.12
C SER A 120 12.76 -7.34 -6.74
N GLY A 121 11.80 -8.28 -6.62
CA GLY A 121 11.54 -9.04 -5.38
C GLY A 121 10.81 -8.25 -4.28
N ARG A 122 10.36 -7.01 -4.55
CA ARG A 122 9.62 -6.18 -3.60
C ARG A 122 8.25 -5.82 -4.16
N TRP A 123 7.23 -5.86 -3.31
CA TRP A 123 5.90 -5.36 -3.63
C TRP A 123 5.84 -3.84 -3.47
N TYR A 124 5.14 -3.18 -4.37
CA TYR A 124 4.84 -1.75 -4.30
C TYR A 124 3.34 -1.52 -4.50
N PHE A 125 2.80 -0.58 -3.73
CA PHE A 125 1.45 -0.04 -3.93
C PHE A 125 1.44 0.85 -5.17
N ILE A 126 0.45 0.65 -6.03
CA ILE A 126 0.19 1.54 -7.17
C ILE A 126 -0.86 2.53 -6.70
N ASP A 127 -0.46 3.80 -6.58
CA ASP A 127 -1.36 4.86 -6.13
C ASP A 127 -2.34 5.25 -7.25
N PRO A 128 -3.67 5.06 -7.09
CA PRO A 128 -4.63 5.39 -8.13
C PRO A 128 -4.82 6.91 -8.30
N THR A 129 -4.41 7.71 -7.32
CA THR A 129 -4.54 9.17 -7.35
C THR A 129 -3.40 9.84 -8.11
N VAL A 130 -2.26 9.14 -8.28
CA VAL A 130 -1.09 9.63 -9.01
C VAL A 130 -0.99 8.96 -10.38
N GLN A 131 -1.25 9.72 -11.44
CA GLN A 131 -1.21 9.18 -12.81
C GLN A 131 0.18 8.69 -13.24
N LEU A 132 0.24 7.49 -13.82
CA LEU A 132 1.44 6.97 -14.47
C LEU A 132 1.57 7.58 -15.88
N LYS A 133 2.52 8.51 -16.04
CA LYS A 133 2.78 9.19 -17.32
C LYS A 133 3.55 8.27 -18.28
N ALA A 134 2.85 7.44 -19.03
CA ALA A 134 3.41 6.62 -20.10
C ALA A 134 2.43 6.44 -21.26
N GLY A 135 2.93 6.51 -22.49
CA GLY A 135 2.18 6.15 -23.68
C GLY A 135 1.93 4.63 -23.74
N ARG A 136 0.87 4.25 -24.46
CA ARG A 136 0.40 2.85 -24.56
C ARG A 136 1.51 1.83 -24.90
N ASN A 137 2.50 2.21 -25.70
CA ASN A 137 3.58 1.33 -26.15
C ASN A 137 4.92 1.60 -25.46
N ASP A 138 5.00 2.60 -24.58
CA ASP A 138 6.23 2.96 -23.88
C ASP A 138 6.57 1.90 -22.82
N PRO A 139 7.84 1.82 -22.38
CA PRO A 139 8.21 0.99 -21.23
C PRO A 139 7.36 1.33 -20.01
N CYS A 140 6.91 0.31 -19.28
CA CYS A 140 6.04 0.47 -18.14
C CYS A 140 6.78 1.20 -17.01
N PRO A 141 6.17 2.24 -16.40
CA PRO A 141 6.79 3.00 -15.31
C PRO A 141 7.13 2.20 -14.05
N CYS A 142 6.62 0.97 -13.90
CA CYS A 142 7.01 0.09 -12.80
C CYS A 142 8.42 -0.52 -12.94
N GLY A 143 9.14 -0.23 -14.03
CA GLY A 143 10.50 -0.72 -14.25
C GLY A 143 10.58 -2.14 -14.81
N SER A 144 9.46 -2.74 -15.23
CA SER A 144 9.45 -4.11 -15.75
C SER A 144 10.05 -4.28 -17.15
N GLY A 145 10.23 -3.20 -17.91
CA GLY A 145 10.63 -3.25 -19.32
C GLY A 145 9.53 -3.69 -20.28
N GLN A 146 8.36 -4.13 -19.79
CA GLN A 146 7.21 -4.42 -20.64
C GLN A 146 6.57 -3.15 -21.21
N LYS A 147 5.84 -3.25 -22.32
CA LYS A 147 4.98 -2.16 -22.82
C LYS A 147 3.90 -1.83 -21.79
N PHE A 148 3.62 -0.56 -21.53
CA PHE A 148 2.65 -0.13 -20.51
C PHE A 148 1.28 -0.81 -20.64
N LYS A 149 0.74 -0.93 -21.86
CA LYS A 149 -0.52 -1.63 -22.14
C LYS A 149 -0.57 -3.12 -21.76
N LYS A 150 0.59 -3.75 -21.59
CA LYS A 150 0.74 -5.17 -21.22
C LYS A 150 1.15 -5.34 -19.75
N CYS A 151 1.19 -4.24 -18.98
CA CYS A 151 1.67 -4.21 -17.61
C CYS A 151 0.71 -3.34 -16.77
N CYS A 152 1.19 -2.26 -16.13
CA CYS A 152 0.43 -1.53 -15.12
C CYS A 152 -0.86 -0.86 -15.63
N ALA A 153 -1.01 -0.64 -16.95
CA ALA A 153 -2.20 0.02 -17.50
C ALA A 153 -3.53 -0.67 -17.15
N ALA A 154 -3.52 -2.00 -16.99
CA ALA A 154 -4.73 -2.76 -16.66
C ALA A 154 -5.13 -2.68 -15.17
N TYR A 155 -4.28 -2.07 -14.33
CA TYR A 155 -4.41 -2.07 -12.87
C TYR A 155 -4.49 -0.65 -12.28
N MET A 156 -4.70 0.36 -13.14
CA MET A 156 -4.82 1.78 -12.81
C MET A 156 -6.27 2.30 -12.91
N ALA A 157 -7.26 1.40 -12.96
CA ALA A 157 -8.68 1.73 -13.18
C ALA A 157 -9.47 1.79 -11.87
#